data_AF-A0A936FTU2-F1
#
_entry.id   AF-A0A936FTU2-F1
#
_cell.length_a   1.000
_cell.length_b   1.000
_cell.length_c   1.000
_cell.angle_alpha   90.00
_cell.angle_beta   90.00
_cell.angle_gamma   90.00
#
_symmetry.space_group_name_H-M   'P 1'
#
loop_
_entity.id
_entity.type
_entity.pdbx_description
1 polymer ?
#
loop_
_entity_poly.entity_id
_entity_poly.type
_entity_poly.pdbx_seq_one_letter_code
_entity_poly.pdbx_strand_id
1 'polypeptide(L)'
;MPNPSVAKQYVVRVYASADCYNDVVVTLLPNTNCTPVCTAPTFSASATPVSCVNGVLQVDGKICISNVSANATKAGYSEGTVYSGPSYAAANNLPTGGCLVTNLPNPSVAKQYVARIFASADCYTDVVVTLLPNTNCTPVCTAPTFSASATPVSCVNGVLQVDGKICISNVSANATKAGYSEGTVYSGSSYAATNNLPIGGCLVTNLPNPSVAKQYVARIFASADCYTDVVVTLLPNTNCTPVCTAPTFSASATTVSCVNGVLQVDGKICISNVSANATKAGYSEGTVYSGPSYAAANNLPTGGCLVTNLPNPSVAKQYVVRVFASADCYNDVVVTLLPNTNCNSTECNLNISEVTVLGGGSCDCPGTTGGSKAKVSATITWLGAPTGAKINVVLGSQTVVIDPATQVSPVTVDFTNVSVGTGKVTASYSTGTCSTDKSYTVPSSSGFDNLPPVFSGIPSDVTIACGSALPTPSECNGKR
;
A
#
# COMPACT_ATOMS: atom_id res chain seq x y z
N MET A 1 -79.79 -31.83 83.51
CA MET A 1 -80.03 -33.29 83.49
C MET A 1 -79.57 -33.82 82.13
N PRO A 2 -78.93 -35.00 82.05
CA PRO A 2 -78.56 -35.60 80.77
C PRO A 2 -79.81 -35.91 79.91
N ASN A 3 -79.73 -35.71 78.59
CA ASN A 3 -80.84 -35.98 77.65
C ASN A 3 -81.18 -37.48 77.67
N PRO A 4 -82.41 -37.89 78.04
CA PRO A 4 -82.73 -39.30 78.13
C PRO A 4 -82.89 -39.92 76.74
N SER A 5 -82.31 -41.11 76.52
CA SER A 5 -82.35 -41.83 75.24
C SER A 5 -83.74 -42.37 74.85
N VAL A 6 -84.66 -42.43 75.82
CA VAL A 6 -86.08 -42.78 75.66
C VAL A 6 -86.89 -41.92 76.62
N ALA A 7 -88.18 -41.69 76.35
CA ALA A 7 -89.04 -40.94 77.24
C ALA A 7 -89.02 -41.54 78.65
N LYS A 8 -88.66 -40.74 79.66
CA LYS A 8 -88.64 -41.17 81.06
C LYS A 8 -89.70 -40.41 81.84
N GLN A 9 -90.52 -41.16 82.56
CA GLN A 9 -91.51 -40.60 83.47
C GLN A 9 -90.92 -40.51 84.86
N TYR A 10 -91.13 -39.36 85.49
CA TYR A 10 -90.75 -39.10 86.87
C TYR A 10 -92.01 -38.72 87.62
N VAL A 11 -92.23 -39.37 88.77
CA VAL A 11 -93.29 -38.96 89.69
C VAL A 11 -92.68 -37.92 90.61
N VAL A 12 -93.14 -36.68 90.46
CA VAL A 12 -92.77 -35.58 91.34
C VAL A 12 -93.90 -35.40 92.33
N ARG A 13 -93.61 -35.75 93.58
CA ARG A 13 -94.55 -35.57 94.69
C ARG A 13 -94.44 -34.15 95.22
N VAL A 14 -95.52 -33.39 95.12
CA VAL A 14 -95.59 -32.02 95.64
C VAL A 14 -96.45 -32.02 96.90
N TYR A 15 -95.85 -31.61 98.02
CA TYR A 15 -96.50 -31.60 99.33
C TYR A 15 -97.06 -30.20 99.63
N ALA A 16 -98.33 -30.13 100.03
CA ALA A 16 -98.94 -28.93 100.61
C ALA A 16 -98.85 -28.95 102.15
N SER A 17 -98.81 -30.14 102.75
CA SER A 17 -98.48 -30.39 104.16
C SER A 17 -97.94 -31.83 104.31
N ALA A 18 -97.55 -32.23 105.52
CA ALA A 18 -96.94 -33.54 105.78
C ALA A 18 -97.78 -34.73 105.29
N ASP A 19 -99.12 -34.62 105.39
CA ASP A 19 -100.06 -35.70 105.04
C ASP A 19 -100.94 -35.36 103.83
N CYS A 20 -100.68 -34.25 103.14
CA CYS A 20 -101.42 -33.83 101.95
C CYS A 20 -100.44 -33.54 100.81
N TYR A 21 -100.40 -34.45 99.84
CA TYR A 21 -99.58 -34.31 98.64
C TYR A 21 -100.36 -34.70 97.39
N ASN A 22 -99.87 -34.21 96.26
CA ASN A 22 -100.32 -34.65 94.96
C ASN A 22 -99.12 -35.14 94.14
N ASP A 23 -99.30 -36.28 93.48
CA ASP A 23 -98.28 -36.84 92.60
C ASP A 23 -98.52 -36.34 91.18
N VAL A 24 -97.54 -35.63 90.63
CA VAL A 24 -97.56 -35.18 89.24
C VAL A 24 -96.55 -35.99 88.45
N VAL A 25 -97.04 -36.70 87.42
CA VAL A 25 -96.18 -37.43 86.50
C VAL A 25 -95.64 -36.44 85.46
N VAL A 26 -94.33 -36.18 85.51
CA VAL A 26 -93.62 -35.38 84.51
C VAL A 26 -92.94 -36.32 83.54
N THR A 27 -93.30 -36.20 82.25
CA THR A 27 -92.64 -36.96 81.18
C THR A 27 -91.55 -36.09 80.56
N LEU A 28 -90.29 -36.50 80.73
CA LEU A 28 -89.15 -35.91 80.01
C LEU A 28 -89.00 -36.65 78.68
N LEU A 29 -89.35 -35.97 77.59
CA LEU A 29 -89.18 -36.48 76.23
C LEU A 29 -87.72 -36.28 75.75
N PRO A 30 -87.15 -37.21 74.96
CA PRO A 30 -85.85 -37.01 74.33
C PRO A 30 -85.89 -35.76 73.45
N ASN A 31 -84.91 -34.86 73.61
CA ASN A 31 -84.79 -33.72 72.70
C ASN A 31 -84.26 -34.22 71.34
N THR A 32 -85.14 -34.31 70.33
CA THR A 32 -84.81 -34.71 68.95
C THR A 32 -84.31 -33.55 68.08
N ASN A 33 -84.30 -32.32 68.61
CA ASN A 33 -83.91 -31.10 67.87
C ASN A 33 -82.52 -30.56 68.26
N CYS A 34 -81.68 -31.35 68.91
CA CYS A 34 -80.25 -31.05 69.00
C CYS A 34 -79.53 -31.53 67.73
N THR A 35 -79.77 -30.88 66.59
CA THR A 35 -78.75 -30.88 65.53
C THR A 35 -77.56 -30.09 66.07
N PRO A 36 -76.36 -30.68 66.23
CA PRO A 36 -75.19 -29.88 66.57
C PRO A 36 -75.04 -28.80 65.51
N VAL A 37 -74.97 -27.53 65.94
CA VAL A 37 -74.68 -26.41 65.04
C VAL A 37 -73.27 -26.66 64.51
N CYS A 38 -73.19 -27.18 63.29
CA CYS A 38 -71.94 -27.34 62.57
C CYS A 38 -71.51 -25.96 62.07
N THR A 39 -70.41 -25.45 62.62
CA THR A 39 -69.67 -24.36 61.99
C THR A 39 -68.70 -25.01 61.01
N ALA A 40 -68.98 -24.93 59.70
CA ALA A 40 -68.07 -25.46 58.69
C ALA A 40 -66.69 -24.78 58.79
N PRO A 41 -65.57 -25.51 58.63
CA PRO A 41 -64.25 -24.93 58.75
C PRO A 41 -63.97 -23.95 57.61
N THR A 42 -63.23 -22.87 57.87
CA THR A 42 -62.79 -21.93 56.81
C THR A 42 -61.33 -22.18 56.49
N PHE A 43 -60.97 -22.11 55.20
CA PHE A 43 -59.59 -22.20 54.73
C PHE A 43 -59.45 -21.64 53.32
N SER A 44 -58.21 -21.43 52.88
CA SER A 44 -57.86 -21.18 51.48
C SER A 44 -57.09 -22.36 50.92
N ALA A 45 -57.22 -22.63 49.63
CA ALA A 45 -56.44 -23.65 48.95
C ALA A 45 -55.74 -23.05 47.72
N SER A 46 -54.57 -23.60 47.39
CA SER A 46 -53.80 -23.25 46.20
C SER A 46 -53.25 -24.50 45.52
N ALA A 47 -53.03 -24.40 44.21
CA ALA A 47 -52.31 -25.39 43.42
C ALA A 47 -51.04 -24.75 42.87
N THR A 48 -49.91 -25.44 43.02
CA THR A 48 -48.61 -25.02 42.48
C THR A 48 -48.25 -25.95 41.32
N PRO A 49 -48.06 -25.42 40.10
CA PRO A 49 -47.56 -26.20 38.95
C PRO A 49 -46.24 -26.90 39.26
N VAL A 50 -45.92 -27.95 38.51
CA VAL A 50 -44.65 -28.66 38.66
C VAL A 50 -43.45 -27.76 38.35
N SER A 51 -42.32 -27.99 39.01
CA SER A 51 -41.08 -27.32 38.69
C SER A 51 -40.43 -27.88 37.41
N CYS A 52 -39.58 -27.06 36.80
CA CYS A 52 -38.73 -27.47 35.69
C CYS A 52 -37.28 -27.36 36.11
N VAL A 53 -36.53 -28.45 35.97
CA VAL A 53 -35.08 -28.48 36.24
C VAL A 53 -34.39 -28.96 34.97
N ASN A 54 -33.57 -28.09 34.37
CA ASN A 54 -32.79 -28.38 33.16
C ASN A 54 -33.63 -28.92 31.98
N GLY A 55 -34.83 -28.36 31.75
CA GLY A 55 -35.73 -28.82 30.69
C GLY A 55 -36.45 -30.13 31.00
N VAL A 56 -36.33 -30.65 32.23
CA VAL A 56 -37.06 -31.82 32.70
C VAL A 56 -38.12 -31.40 33.72
N LEU A 57 -39.38 -31.69 33.40
CA LEU A 57 -40.51 -31.51 34.30
C LEU A 57 -40.40 -32.46 35.49
N GLN A 58 -40.55 -31.93 36.70
CA GLN A 58 -40.52 -32.73 37.92
C GLN A 58 -41.92 -33.26 38.28
N VAL A 59 -41.97 -34.23 39.20
CA VAL A 59 -43.23 -34.78 39.76
C VAL A 59 -43.42 -34.20 41.16
N ASP A 60 -43.57 -32.88 41.23
CA ASP A 60 -43.56 -32.11 42.47
C ASP A 60 -44.70 -31.08 42.56
N GLY A 61 -45.73 -31.22 41.72
CA GLY A 61 -46.92 -30.38 41.75
C GLY A 61 -47.64 -30.53 43.09
N LYS A 62 -48.19 -29.43 43.61
CA LYS A 62 -48.69 -29.37 44.99
C LYS A 62 -50.11 -28.86 45.06
N ILE A 63 -50.87 -29.38 46.03
CA ILE A 63 -52.11 -28.75 46.52
C ILE A 63 -51.90 -28.44 47.98
N CYS A 64 -52.00 -27.16 48.33
CA CYS A 64 -51.76 -26.70 49.69
C CYS A 64 -52.93 -25.88 50.21
N ILE A 65 -53.03 -25.84 51.53
CA ILE A 65 -54.07 -25.15 52.29
C ILE A 65 -53.43 -24.15 53.25
N SER A 66 -54.14 -23.07 53.52
CA SER A 66 -53.73 -22.03 54.47
C SER A 66 -54.95 -21.43 55.17
N ASN A 67 -54.71 -20.63 56.22
CA ASN A 67 -55.75 -19.95 56.99
C ASN A 67 -56.85 -20.89 57.51
N VAL A 68 -56.46 -22.10 57.93
CA VAL A 68 -57.38 -23.15 58.39
C VAL A 68 -57.94 -22.79 59.78
N SER A 69 -59.27 -22.80 59.93
CA SER A 69 -59.93 -22.51 61.21
C SER A 69 -59.64 -23.56 62.28
N ALA A 70 -59.62 -23.15 63.55
CA ALA A 70 -59.21 -23.98 64.68
C ALA A 70 -60.09 -25.22 64.94
N ASN A 71 -61.32 -25.24 64.42
CA ASN A 71 -62.25 -26.36 64.55
C ASN A 71 -62.02 -27.47 63.49
N ALA A 72 -61.10 -27.27 62.55
CA ALA A 72 -60.73 -28.28 61.57
C ALA A 72 -59.88 -29.38 62.21
N THR A 73 -60.13 -30.63 61.83
CA THR A 73 -59.47 -31.81 62.40
C THR A 73 -58.85 -32.71 61.35
N LYS A 74 -59.47 -32.80 60.17
CA LYS A 74 -59.04 -33.69 59.08
C LYS A 74 -59.11 -33.01 57.72
N ALA A 75 -58.39 -33.57 56.75
CA ALA A 75 -58.38 -33.10 55.38
C ALA A 75 -58.23 -34.24 54.37
N GLY A 76 -58.64 -33.94 53.14
CA GLY A 76 -58.35 -34.77 51.99
C GLY A 76 -58.45 -33.97 50.69
N TYR A 77 -58.11 -34.62 49.58
CA TYR A 77 -58.28 -34.05 48.25
C TYR A 77 -58.72 -35.13 47.27
N SER A 78 -59.29 -34.72 46.14
CA SER A 78 -59.58 -35.59 45.00
C SER A 78 -59.52 -34.79 43.69
N GLU A 79 -59.27 -35.48 42.58
CA GLU A 79 -59.37 -34.88 41.24
C GLU A 79 -60.84 -34.61 40.87
N GLY A 80 -61.10 -33.52 40.15
CA GLY A 80 -62.43 -33.08 39.72
C GLY A 80 -62.93 -31.83 40.44
N THR A 81 -64.23 -31.55 40.27
CA THR A 81 -64.95 -30.40 40.88
C THR A 81 -65.83 -30.80 42.05
N VAL A 82 -66.02 -32.11 42.27
CA VAL A 82 -66.78 -32.67 43.39
C VAL A 82 -65.84 -33.57 44.18
N TYR A 83 -65.87 -33.44 45.50
CA TYR A 83 -65.04 -34.26 46.37
C TYR A 83 -65.48 -35.74 46.29
N SER A 84 -64.57 -36.59 45.85
CA SER A 84 -64.73 -38.04 45.76
C SER A 84 -63.69 -38.80 46.60
N GLY A 85 -63.00 -38.07 47.50
CA GLY A 85 -61.98 -38.61 48.38
C GLY A 85 -62.56 -39.36 49.59
N PRO A 86 -61.69 -39.77 50.54
CA PRO A 86 -62.10 -40.51 51.73
C PRO A 86 -63.14 -39.78 52.59
N SER A 87 -64.04 -40.53 53.23
CA SER A 87 -64.94 -39.98 54.25
C SER A 87 -64.15 -39.50 55.49
N TYR A 88 -64.77 -38.74 56.39
CA TYR A 88 -64.13 -38.23 57.61
C TYR A 88 -63.39 -39.31 58.43
N ALA A 89 -63.96 -40.52 58.52
CA ALA A 89 -63.34 -41.61 59.26
C ALA A 89 -61.97 -42.01 58.67
N ALA A 90 -61.86 -42.04 57.34
CA ALA A 90 -60.68 -42.45 56.59
C ALA A 90 -59.79 -41.27 56.13
N ALA A 91 -60.25 -40.03 56.27
CA ALA A 91 -59.47 -38.85 55.94
C ALA A 91 -58.26 -38.69 56.87
N ASN A 92 -57.19 -38.11 56.32
CA ASN A 92 -55.95 -37.86 57.03
C ASN A 92 -56.12 -36.70 58.02
N ASN A 93 -55.30 -36.68 59.07
CA ASN A 93 -55.17 -35.51 59.92
C ASN A 93 -54.63 -34.31 59.13
N LEU A 94 -54.87 -33.10 59.62
CA LEU A 94 -54.34 -31.89 59.00
C LEU A 94 -52.80 -31.96 58.88
N PRO A 95 -52.23 -31.70 57.69
CA PRO A 95 -50.79 -31.79 57.48
C PRO A 95 -50.04 -30.62 58.15
N THR A 96 -48.98 -30.93 58.91
CA THR A 96 -48.13 -29.92 59.58
C THR A 96 -47.48 -28.93 58.60
N GLY A 97 -47.24 -29.35 57.35
CA GLY A 97 -46.66 -28.51 56.28
C GLY A 97 -47.68 -27.81 55.39
N GLY A 98 -48.98 -27.91 55.69
CA GLY A 98 -50.05 -27.24 54.93
C GLY A 98 -50.31 -27.81 53.53
N CYS A 99 -49.56 -28.79 53.03
CA CYS A 99 -49.84 -29.40 51.72
C CYS A 99 -50.53 -30.76 51.85
N LEU A 100 -51.63 -30.93 51.11
CA LEU A 100 -52.40 -32.18 51.05
C LEU A 100 -51.74 -33.20 50.13
N VAL A 101 -51.02 -32.73 49.11
CA VAL A 101 -50.21 -33.53 48.18
C VAL A 101 -49.07 -32.69 47.64
N THR A 102 -47.92 -33.33 47.39
CA THR A 102 -46.69 -32.64 46.95
C THR A 102 -45.97 -33.33 45.78
N ASN A 103 -46.60 -34.31 45.15
CA ASN A 103 -46.01 -35.15 44.11
C ASN A 103 -46.96 -35.35 42.91
N LEU A 104 -47.72 -34.33 42.55
CA LEU A 104 -48.57 -34.39 41.36
C LEU A 104 -47.73 -34.27 40.09
N PRO A 105 -47.97 -35.09 39.05
CA PRO A 105 -47.31 -34.96 37.76
C PRO A 105 -47.80 -33.71 36.99
N ASN A 106 -47.02 -33.29 35.99
CA ASN A 106 -47.46 -32.20 35.09
C ASN A 106 -48.71 -32.65 34.32
N PRO A 107 -49.83 -31.93 34.41
CA PRO A 107 -51.01 -32.30 33.66
C PRO A 107 -50.87 -31.86 32.19
N SER A 108 -51.45 -32.60 31.24
CA SER A 108 -51.44 -32.25 29.81
C SER A 108 -52.38 -31.09 29.47
N VAL A 109 -53.40 -30.87 30.30
CA VAL A 109 -54.37 -29.76 30.26
C VAL A 109 -54.63 -29.29 31.69
N ALA A 110 -55.22 -28.11 31.87
CA ALA A 110 -55.59 -27.64 33.21
C ALA A 110 -56.48 -28.66 33.93
N LYS A 111 -56.03 -29.15 35.09
CA LYS A 111 -56.75 -30.15 35.91
C LYS A 111 -57.29 -29.51 37.17
N GLN A 112 -58.53 -29.83 37.52
CA GLN A 112 -59.17 -29.35 38.74
C GLN A 112 -59.08 -30.39 39.84
N TYR A 113 -58.95 -29.91 41.08
CA TYR A 113 -58.95 -30.73 42.29
C TYR A 113 -59.81 -30.07 43.36
N VAL A 114 -60.47 -30.88 44.17
CA VAL A 114 -61.19 -30.43 45.35
C VAL A 114 -60.37 -30.73 46.59
N ALA A 115 -60.02 -29.71 47.36
CA ALA A 115 -59.53 -29.84 48.72
C ALA A 115 -60.72 -29.78 49.68
N ARG A 116 -60.82 -30.74 50.61
CA ARG A 116 -61.85 -30.78 51.65
C ARG A 116 -61.22 -30.70 53.02
N ILE A 117 -61.74 -29.82 53.86
CA ILE A 117 -61.40 -29.74 55.29
C ILE A 117 -62.61 -30.12 56.10
N PHE A 118 -62.43 -31.01 57.06
CA PHE A 118 -63.48 -31.51 57.94
C PHE A 118 -63.30 -30.97 59.36
N ALA A 119 -64.42 -30.57 59.98
CA ALA A 119 -64.56 -30.48 61.43
C ALA A 119 -65.21 -31.76 62.01
N SER A 120 -66.13 -32.39 61.27
CA SER A 120 -66.74 -33.69 61.57
C SER A 120 -67.27 -34.37 60.30
N ALA A 121 -67.91 -35.55 60.42
CA ALA A 121 -68.39 -36.35 59.29
C ALA A 121 -69.27 -35.57 58.30
N ASP A 122 -70.22 -34.80 58.82
CA ASP A 122 -71.19 -34.03 58.04
C ASP A 122 -70.90 -32.53 58.08
N CYS A 123 -69.70 -32.14 58.53
CA CYS A 123 -69.30 -30.75 58.73
C CYS A 123 -67.95 -30.47 58.07
N TYR A 124 -67.99 -29.99 56.83
CA TYR A 124 -66.81 -29.77 56.01
C TYR A 124 -66.97 -28.58 55.06
N THR A 125 -65.86 -28.13 54.50
CA THR A 125 -65.81 -27.13 53.44
C THR A 125 -64.95 -27.64 52.30
N ASP A 126 -65.41 -27.39 51.07
CA ASP A 126 -64.72 -27.74 49.84
C ASP A 126 -64.21 -26.48 49.14
N VAL A 127 -62.97 -26.54 48.66
CA VAL A 127 -62.38 -25.51 47.79
C VAL A 127 -61.81 -26.18 46.56
N VAL A 128 -62.22 -25.71 45.38
CA VAL A 128 -61.71 -26.18 44.09
C VAL A 128 -60.48 -25.36 43.71
N VAL A 129 -59.40 -26.03 43.32
CA VAL A 129 -58.17 -25.43 42.79
C VAL A 129 -57.87 -25.97 41.41
N THR A 130 -57.15 -25.20 40.59
CA THR A 130 -56.75 -25.60 39.24
C THR A 130 -55.23 -25.72 39.16
N LEU A 131 -54.74 -26.92 38.86
CA LEU A 131 -53.35 -27.16 38.51
C LEU A 131 -53.15 -26.92 37.01
N LEU A 132 -52.40 -25.87 36.68
CA LEU A 132 -52.07 -25.52 35.30
C LEU A 132 -50.86 -26.34 34.80
N PRO A 133 -50.82 -26.76 33.52
CA PRO A 133 -49.64 -27.34 32.91
C PRO A 133 -48.47 -26.36 32.95
N ASN A 134 -47.28 -26.83 33.33
CA ASN A 134 -46.06 -26.09 33.09
C ASN A 134 -45.60 -26.35 31.65
N THR A 135 -45.80 -25.36 30.77
CA THR A 135 -45.39 -25.41 29.35
C THR A 135 -44.05 -24.73 29.08
N ASN A 136 -43.50 -24.02 30.06
CA ASN A 136 -42.29 -23.21 29.90
C ASN A 136 -41.03 -23.98 30.32
N CYS A 137 -41.08 -25.32 30.29
CA CYS A 137 -39.96 -26.16 30.66
C CYS A 137 -39.02 -26.37 29.47
N THR A 138 -38.31 -25.29 29.12
CA THR A 138 -37.22 -25.33 28.15
C THR A 138 -35.88 -25.40 28.90
N PRO A 139 -34.86 -26.09 28.36
CA PRO A 139 -33.50 -25.99 28.89
C PRO A 139 -33.09 -24.51 28.95
N VAL A 140 -32.48 -24.07 30.06
CA VAL A 140 -31.88 -22.74 30.13
C VAL A 140 -30.72 -22.71 29.13
N CYS A 141 -30.93 -22.08 27.98
CA CYS A 141 -29.91 -21.87 26.97
C CYS A 141 -29.11 -20.62 27.32
N THR A 142 -27.85 -20.81 27.69
CA THR A 142 -26.86 -19.72 27.63
C THR A 142 -26.29 -19.70 26.22
N ALA A 143 -26.75 -18.77 25.38
CA ALA A 143 -26.25 -18.65 24.01
C ALA A 143 -24.73 -18.41 24.01
N PRO A 144 -23.97 -19.08 23.12
CA PRO A 144 -22.52 -18.90 23.07
C PRO A 144 -22.15 -17.48 22.61
N THR A 145 -21.03 -16.95 23.06
CA THR A 145 -20.50 -15.65 22.59
C THR A 145 -19.26 -15.87 21.73
N PHE A 146 -19.09 -15.05 20.70
CA PHE A 146 -17.92 -15.07 19.81
C PHE A 146 -17.84 -13.78 18.99
N SER A 147 -16.70 -13.57 18.33
CA SER A 147 -16.54 -12.58 17.26
C SER A 147 -16.29 -13.29 15.94
N ALA A 148 -16.73 -12.70 14.83
CA ALA A 148 -16.46 -13.19 13.49
C ALA A 148 -15.85 -12.10 12.62
N SER A 149 -14.99 -12.49 11.69
CA SER A 149 -14.39 -11.62 10.69
C SER A 149 -14.35 -12.29 9.32
N ALA A 150 -14.44 -11.46 8.28
CA ALA A 150 -14.21 -11.88 6.90
C ALA A 150 -12.90 -11.24 6.40
N THR A 151 -12.04 -12.05 5.78
CA THR A 151 -10.81 -11.58 5.14
C THR A 151 -10.99 -11.65 3.62
N PRO A 152 -10.90 -10.52 2.90
CA PRO A 152 -10.90 -10.51 1.43
C PRO A 152 -9.83 -11.43 0.84
N VAL A 153 -10.04 -11.87 -0.40
CA VAL A 153 -9.04 -12.71 -1.09
C VAL A 153 -7.71 -11.97 -1.26
N SER A 154 -6.62 -12.72 -1.23
CA SER A 154 -5.30 -12.16 -1.54
C SER A 154 -5.12 -11.94 -3.04
N CYS A 155 -4.18 -11.06 -3.37
CA CYS A 155 -3.73 -10.84 -4.73
C CYS A 155 -2.24 -11.20 -4.81
N VAL A 156 -1.89 -12.09 -5.72
CA VAL A 156 -0.49 -12.48 -5.98
C VAL A 156 -0.19 -12.21 -7.44
N ASN A 157 0.74 -11.29 -7.70
CA ASN A 157 1.19 -10.91 -9.05
C ASN A 157 0.03 -10.50 -10.00
N GLY A 158 -0.95 -9.75 -9.50
CA GLY A 158 -2.12 -9.34 -10.30
C GLY A 158 -3.15 -10.46 -10.51
N VAL A 159 -3.00 -11.61 -9.86
CA VAL A 159 -3.96 -12.71 -9.90
C VAL A 159 -4.65 -12.84 -8.54
N LEU A 160 -5.97 -12.73 -8.55
CA LEU A 160 -6.83 -12.97 -7.39
C LEU A 160 -6.80 -14.45 -7.00
N GLN A 161 -6.58 -14.71 -5.72
CA GLN A 161 -6.57 -16.06 -5.18
C GLN A 161 -7.99 -16.50 -4.75
N VAL A 162 -8.15 -17.80 -4.50
CA VAL A 162 -9.39 -18.40 -3.94
C VAL A 162 -9.12 -18.75 -2.48
N ASP A 163 -8.80 -17.74 -1.69
CA ASP A 163 -8.33 -17.87 -0.30
C ASP A 163 -9.06 -16.94 0.68
N GLY A 164 -10.22 -16.40 0.27
CA GLY A 164 -11.06 -15.59 1.14
C GLY A 164 -11.54 -16.40 2.34
N LYS A 165 -11.60 -15.77 3.51
CA LYS A 165 -11.80 -16.49 4.78
C LYS A 165 -12.94 -15.92 5.59
N ILE A 166 -13.62 -16.80 6.33
CA ILE A 166 -14.48 -16.42 7.46
C ILE A 166 -13.91 -17.10 8.69
N CYS A 167 -13.51 -16.30 9.67
CA CYS A 167 -12.90 -16.79 10.89
C CYS A 167 -13.63 -16.27 12.13
N ILE A 168 -13.52 -17.03 13.21
CA ILE A 168 -14.13 -16.78 14.50
C ILE A 168 -13.05 -16.69 15.58
N SER A 169 -13.32 -15.89 16.60
CA SER A 169 -12.44 -15.70 17.75
C SER A 169 -13.26 -15.45 19.03
N ASN A 170 -12.60 -15.49 20.19
CA ASN A 170 -13.22 -15.24 21.50
C ASN A 170 -14.46 -16.12 21.77
N VAL A 171 -14.41 -17.39 21.37
CA VAL A 171 -15.53 -18.33 21.47
C VAL A 171 -15.69 -18.78 22.93
N SER A 172 -16.90 -18.66 23.47
CA SER A 172 -17.26 -19.10 24.82
C SER A 172 -17.12 -20.61 25.02
N ALA A 173 -16.74 -21.04 26.22
CA ALA A 173 -16.43 -22.43 26.54
C ALA A 173 -17.59 -23.43 26.38
N ASN A 174 -18.84 -22.97 26.39
CA ASN A 174 -20.02 -23.81 26.16
C ASN A 174 -20.33 -24.08 24.67
N ALA A 175 -19.57 -23.48 23.75
CA ALA A 175 -19.72 -23.74 22.31
C ALA A 175 -19.12 -25.11 21.95
N THR A 176 -19.81 -25.84 21.07
CA THR A 176 -19.41 -27.20 20.66
C THR A 176 -19.25 -27.34 19.15
N LYS A 177 -20.04 -26.61 18.36
CA LYS A 177 -20.08 -26.74 16.89
C LYS A 177 -20.19 -25.38 16.21
N ALA A 178 -19.76 -25.32 14.95
CA ALA A 178 -19.84 -24.10 14.18
C ALA A 178 -20.06 -24.35 12.69
N GLY A 179 -20.81 -23.47 12.04
CA GLY A 179 -21.02 -23.49 10.60
C GLY A 179 -21.18 -22.08 10.04
N TYR A 180 -21.26 -21.99 8.72
CA TYR A 180 -21.52 -20.74 8.03
C TYR A 180 -22.44 -20.95 6.83
N SER A 181 -23.05 -19.87 6.34
CA SER A 181 -23.79 -19.85 5.07
C SER A 181 -23.74 -18.46 4.44
N GLU A 182 -23.95 -18.38 3.12
CA GLU A 182 -24.11 -17.10 2.42
C GLU A 182 -25.47 -16.46 2.77
N GLY A 183 -25.50 -15.13 2.89
CA GLY A 183 -26.69 -14.34 3.21
C GLY A 183 -26.66 -13.69 4.60
N THR A 184 -27.83 -13.25 5.05
CA THR A 184 -28.05 -12.60 6.36
C THR A 184 -28.76 -13.49 7.37
N VAL A 185 -29.29 -14.62 6.92
CA VAL A 185 -29.94 -15.64 7.75
C VAL A 185 -29.17 -16.94 7.58
N TYR A 186 -28.90 -17.63 8.69
CA TYR A 186 -28.22 -18.91 8.62
C TYR A 186 -29.08 -19.96 7.92
N SER A 187 -28.59 -20.47 6.80
CA SER A 187 -29.20 -21.53 5.98
C SER A 187 -28.31 -22.76 5.86
N GLY A 188 -27.28 -22.86 6.73
CA GLY A 188 -26.35 -23.98 6.77
C GLY A 188 -26.93 -25.21 7.47
N SER A 189 -26.05 -26.18 7.74
CA SER A 189 -26.39 -27.44 8.39
C SER A 189 -26.99 -27.27 9.79
N SER A 190 -27.88 -28.19 10.17
CA SER A 190 -28.38 -28.28 11.56
C SER A 190 -27.26 -28.66 12.54
N TYR A 191 -27.48 -28.50 13.84
CA TYR A 191 -26.50 -28.88 14.87
C TYR A 191 -25.98 -30.32 14.73
N ALA A 192 -26.85 -31.27 14.37
CA ALA A 192 -26.48 -32.66 14.19
C ALA A 192 -25.45 -32.85 13.07
N ALA A 193 -25.64 -32.17 11.94
CA ALA A 193 -24.82 -32.29 10.73
C ALA A 193 -23.65 -31.30 10.66
N THR A 194 -23.65 -30.27 11.50
CA THR A 194 -22.57 -29.27 11.55
C THR A 194 -21.30 -29.84 12.18
N ASN A 195 -20.15 -29.37 11.69
CA ASN A 195 -18.83 -29.77 12.16
C ASN A 195 -18.54 -29.24 13.57
N ASN A 196 -17.61 -29.91 14.25
CA ASN A 196 -17.03 -29.40 15.49
C ASN A 196 -16.28 -28.09 15.23
N LEU A 197 -16.02 -27.32 16.30
CA LEU A 197 -15.25 -26.09 16.21
C LEU A 197 -13.90 -26.33 15.50
N PRO A 198 -13.58 -25.56 14.44
CA PRO A 198 -12.39 -25.79 13.64
C PRO A 198 -11.12 -25.41 14.41
N ILE A 199 -10.10 -26.27 14.30
CA ILE A 199 -8.74 -25.98 14.78
C ILE A 199 -8.19 -24.80 13.94
N GLY A 200 -7.77 -23.73 14.59
CA GLY A 200 -7.31 -22.50 13.93
C GLY A 200 -8.39 -21.45 13.69
N GLY A 201 -9.66 -21.72 14.05
CA GLY A 201 -10.70 -20.71 14.15
C GLY A 201 -11.33 -20.25 12.82
N CYS A 202 -10.96 -20.80 11.66
CA CYS A 202 -11.60 -20.44 10.40
C CYS A 202 -12.67 -21.47 9.99
N LEU A 203 -13.88 -20.99 9.70
CA LEU A 203 -15.01 -21.79 9.23
C LEU A 203 -14.87 -22.16 7.75
N VAL A 204 -14.22 -21.28 6.97
CA VAL A 204 -13.89 -21.47 5.56
C VAL A 204 -12.66 -20.65 5.21
N THR A 205 -11.83 -21.17 4.30
CA THR A 205 -10.55 -20.56 3.90
C THR A 205 -10.33 -20.48 2.40
N ASN A 206 -11.34 -20.81 1.60
CA ASN A 206 -11.26 -20.92 0.14
C ASN A 206 -12.42 -20.22 -0.58
N LEU A 207 -12.88 -19.08 -0.07
CA LEU A 207 -13.91 -18.29 -0.74
C LEU A 207 -13.32 -17.55 -1.95
N PRO A 208 -14.02 -17.52 -3.10
CA PRO A 208 -13.61 -16.74 -4.27
C PRO A 208 -13.80 -15.24 -4.06
N ASN A 209 -13.13 -14.42 -4.88
CA ASN A 209 -13.35 -12.98 -4.87
C ASN A 209 -14.80 -12.67 -5.28
N PRO A 210 -15.59 -11.98 -4.47
CA PRO A 210 -16.95 -11.65 -4.86
C PRO A 210 -16.95 -10.45 -5.82
N SER A 211 -17.89 -10.39 -6.77
CA SER A 211 -18.04 -9.27 -7.70
C SER A 211 -18.60 -8.00 -7.03
N VAL A 212 -19.37 -8.18 -5.95
CA VAL A 212 -19.91 -7.14 -5.06
C VAL A 212 -19.76 -7.59 -3.61
N ALA A 213 -19.88 -6.69 -2.64
CA ALA A 213 -19.82 -7.08 -1.22
C ALA A 213 -20.85 -8.20 -0.93
N LYS A 214 -20.36 -9.34 -0.41
CA LYS A 214 -21.19 -10.50 -0.08
C LYS A 214 -21.26 -10.68 1.43
N GLN A 215 -22.46 -10.97 1.93
CA GLN A 215 -22.70 -11.23 3.35
C GLN A 215 -22.72 -12.73 3.62
N TYR A 216 -22.23 -13.10 4.80
CA TYR A 216 -22.26 -14.46 5.32
C TYR A 216 -22.67 -14.44 6.78
N VAL A 217 -23.37 -15.49 7.20
CA VAL A 217 -23.69 -15.73 8.60
C VAL A 217 -22.77 -16.82 9.14
N ALA A 218 -22.02 -16.51 10.19
CA ALA A 218 -21.36 -17.50 11.03
C ALA A 218 -22.29 -17.86 12.19
N ARG A 219 -22.51 -19.15 12.44
CA ARG A 219 -23.32 -19.65 13.56
C ARG A 219 -22.46 -20.52 14.47
N ILE A 220 -22.49 -20.22 15.77
CA ILE A 220 -21.89 -21.05 16.82
C ILE A 220 -23.00 -21.69 17.64
N PHE A 221 -22.92 -23.00 17.83
CA PHE A 221 -23.89 -23.77 18.59
C PHE A 221 -23.30 -24.21 19.94
N ALA A 222 -24.08 -24.04 21.00
CA ALA A 222 -23.93 -24.78 22.24
C ALA A 222 -24.77 -26.08 22.21
N SER A 223 -25.98 -26.03 21.63
CA SER A 223 -26.86 -27.19 21.37
C SER A 223 -27.78 -26.92 20.16
N ALA A 224 -28.68 -27.85 19.83
CA ALA A 224 -29.56 -27.74 18.65
C ALA A 224 -30.35 -26.43 18.57
N ASP A 225 -30.92 -26.02 19.71
CA ASP A 225 -31.76 -24.81 19.82
C ASP A 225 -31.05 -23.68 20.58
N CYS A 226 -29.73 -23.79 20.77
CA CYS A 226 -28.94 -22.83 21.52
C CYS A 226 -27.71 -22.40 20.73
N TYR A 227 -27.82 -21.26 20.06
CA TYR A 227 -26.80 -20.76 19.14
C TYR A 227 -26.79 -19.23 19.07
N THR A 228 -25.72 -18.69 18.50
CA THR A 228 -25.57 -17.27 18.20
C THR A 228 -25.12 -17.10 16.77
N ASP A 229 -25.68 -16.10 16.09
CA ASP A 229 -25.35 -15.74 14.71
C ASP A 229 -24.62 -14.40 14.67
N VAL A 230 -23.58 -14.34 13.84
CA VAL A 230 -22.89 -13.09 13.52
C VAL A 230 -22.79 -12.97 12.00
N VAL A 231 -23.24 -11.84 11.47
CA VAL A 231 -23.13 -11.52 10.04
C VAL A 231 -21.80 -10.82 9.78
N VAL A 232 -21.07 -11.29 8.78
CA VAL A 232 -19.83 -10.67 8.29
C VAL A 232 -19.97 -10.32 6.81
N THR A 233 -19.20 -9.34 6.36
CA THR A 233 -19.20 -8.91 4.95
C THR A 233 -17.84 -9.17 4.33
N LEU A 234 -17.80 -10.00 3.30
CA LEU A 234 -16.64 -10.20 2.45
C LEU A 234 -16.65 -9.12 1.35
N LEU A 235 -15.68 -8.22 1.40
CA LEU A 235 -15.52 -7.16 0.39
C LEU A 235 -14.73 -7.67 -0.83
N PRO A 236 -15.06 -7.22 -2.05
CA PRO A 236 -14.26 -7.49 -3.24
C PRO A 236 -12.85 -6.92 -3.08
N ASN A 237 -11.84 -7.69 -3.45
CA ASN A 237 -10.50 -7.15 -3.66
C ASN A 237 -10.43 -6.54 -5.07
N THR A 238 -10.49 -5.22 -5.16
CA THR A 238 -10.38 -4.45 -6.43
C THR A 238 -8.98 -3.95 -6.71
N ASN A 239 -8.07 -4.03 -5.72
CA ASN A 239 -6.71 -3.49 -5.82
C ASN A 239 -5.73 -4.56 -6.32
N CYS A 240 -6.22 -5.58 -7.02
CA CYS A 240 -5.39 -6.63 -7.58
C CYS A 240 -4.84 -6.18 -8.94
N THR A 241 -3.94 -5.20 -8.89
CA THR A 241 -3.10 -4.82 -10.02
C THR A 241 -1.75 -5.53 -9.89
N PRO A 242 -1.08 -5.87 -11.00
CA PRO A 242 0.29 -6.32 -10.95
C PRO A 242 1.13 -5.27 -10.23
N VAL A 243 1.85 -5.66 -9.18
CA VAL A 243 2.83 -4.78 -8.53
C VAL A 243 3.91 -4.49 -9.57
N CYS A 244 3.84 -3.31 -10.18
CA CYS A 244 4.85 -2.81 -11.08
C CYS A 244 5.93 -2.12 -10.25
N THR A 245 7.16 -2.63 -10.30
CA THR A 245 8.34 -1.86 -9.93
C THR A 245 8.77 -1.07 -11.16
N ALA A 246 8.50 0.24 -11.20
CA ALA A 246 8.94 1.08 -12.31
C ALA A 246 10.47 1.01 -12.46
N PRO A 247 11.02 0.99 -13.69
CA PRO A 247 12.46 0.94 -13.88
C PRO A 247 13.13 2.24 -13.43
N THR A 248 14.33 2.13 -12.87
CA THR A 248 15.16 3.29 -12.51
C THR A 248 16.22 3.52 -13.57
N PHE A 249 16.48 4.77 -13.92
CA PHE A 249 17.53 5.16 -14.87
C PHE A 249 17.89 6.64 -14.67
N SER A 250 19.02 7.04 -15.26
CA SER A 250 19.38 8.45 -15.45
C SER A 250 19.30 8.78 -16.93
N ALA A 251 18.92 10.00 -17.28
CA ALA A 251 18.96 10.50 -18.65
C ALA A 251 19.77 11.78 -18.73
N SER A 252 20.45 11.98 -19.84
CA SER A 252 21.21 13.19 -20.14
C SER A 252 20.99 13.64 -21.57
N ALA A 253 21.08 14.95 -21.78
CA ALA A 253 21.15 15.56 -23.09
C ALA A 253 22.54 16.14 -23.31
N THR A 254 23.15 15.86 -24.46
CA THR A 254 24.42 16.45 -24.88
C THR A 254 24.14 17.46 -25.99
N THR A 255 24.56 18.70 -25.76
CA THR A 255 24.48 19.78 -26.77
C THR A 255 25.25 19.40 -28.04
N VAL A 256 24.86 19.95 -29.18
CA VAL A 256 25.58 19.71 -30.44
C VAL A 256 27.03 20.17 -30.36
N SER A 257 27.92 19.52 -31.09
CA SER A 257 29.29 19.97 -31.24
C SER A 257 29.40 21.15 -32.21
N CYS A 258 30.48 21.91 -32.07
CA CYS A 258 30.89 22.92 -33.03
C CYS A 258 32.22 22.50 -33.64
N VAL A 259 32.26 22.37 -34.96
CA VAL A 259 33.49 22.03 -35.68
C VAL A 259 33.71 23.13 -36.71
N ASN A 260 34.85 23.82 -36.61
CA ASN A 260 35.27 24.90 -37.52
C ASN A 260 34.22 26.03 -37.67
N GLY A 261 33.58 26.43 -36.56
CA GLY A 261 32.54 27.47 -36.59
C GLY A 261 31.20 27.02 -37.18
N VAL A 262 31.04 25.71 -37.44
CA VAL A 262 29.78 25.13 -37.93
C VAL A 262 29.20 24.20 -36.87
N LEU A 263 27.95 24.47 -36.49
CA LEU A 263 27.16 23.62 -35.60
C LEU A 263 26.85 22.30 -36.30
N GLN A 264 27.11 21.20 -35.61
CA GLN A 264 26.82 19.86 -36.11
C GLN A 264 25.38 19.43 -35.76
N VAL A 265 24.92 18.36 -36.40
CA VAL A 265 23.63 17.70 -36.12
C VAL A 265 23.90 16.41 -35.38
N ASP A 266 24.55 16.53 -34.22
CA ASP A 266 25.07 15.40 -33.43
C ASP A 266 24.66 15.48 -31.95
N GLY A 267 23.65 16.30 -31.64
CA GLY A 267 23.08 16.38 -30.30
C GLY A 267 22.49 15.04 -29.89
N LYS A 268 22.62 14.69 -28.61
CA LYS A 268 22.30 13.34 -28.12
C LYS A 268 21.35 13.37 -26.95
N ILE A 269 20.52 12.34 -26.84
CA ILE A 269 19.81 11.97 -25.61
C ILE A 269 20.22 10.55 -25.27
N CYS A 270 20.78 10.38 -24.08
CA CYS A 270 21.29 9.10 -23.62
C CYS A 270 20.76 8.74 -22.24
N ILE A 271 20.69 7.44 -21.98
CA ILE A 271 20.30 6.85 -20.70
C ILE A 271 21.46 6.05 -20.11
N SER A 272 21.52 6.01 -18.78
CA SER A 272 22.51 5.25 -18.01
C SER A 272 21.88 4.72 -16.71
N ASN A 273 22.61 3.85 -16.00
CA ASN A 273 22.17 3.25 -14.73
C ASN A 273 20.77 2.59 -14.81
N VAL A 274 20.47 1.95 -15.93
CA VAL A 274 19.16 1.35 -16.21
C VAL A 274 19.00 0.07 -15.40
N SER A 275 17.91 -0.05 -14.65
CA SER A 275 17.61 -1.24 -13.85
C SER A 275 17.32 -2.48 -14.70
N ALA A 276 17.61 -3.66 -14.16
CA ALA A 276 17.53 -4.93 -14.90
C ALA A 276 16.13 -5.33 -15.38
N ASN A 277 15.07 -4.76 -14.79
CA ASN A 277 13.68 -4.99 -15.19
C ASN A 277 13.25 -4.13 -16.41
N ALA A 278 14.08 -3.19 -16.86
CA ALA A 278 13.79 -2.40 -18.05
C ALA A 278 13.99 -3.24 -19.32
N THR A 279 13.08 -3.09 -20.29
CA THR A 279 13.10 -3.85 -21.55
C THR A 279 13.12 -2.94 -22.77
N LYS A 280 12.49 -1.76 -22.70
CA LYS A 280 12.35 -0.84 -23.83
C LYS A 280 12.48 0.61 -23.41
N ALA A 281 12.77 1.49 -24.36
CA ALA A 281 12.82 2.93 -24.14
C ALA A 281 12.37 3.73 -25.36
N GLY A 282 11.94 4.97 -25.13
CA GLY A 282 11.65 5.94 -26.16
C GLY A 282 11.78 7.36 -25.64
N TYR A 283 11.65 8.34 -26.54
CA TYR A 283 11.68 9.75 -26.18
C TYR A 283 10.70 10.55 -27.04
N SER A 284 10.30 11.72 -26.56
CA SER A 284 9.49 12.69 -27.31
C SER A 284 9.83 14.11 -26.89
N GLU A 285 9.59 15.09 -27.77
CA GLU A 285 9.74 16.51 -27.44
C GLU A 285 8.62 16.97 -26.49
N GLY A 286 8.96 17.81 -25.51
CA GLY A 286 8.06 18.35 -24.50
C GLY A 286 8.33 17.84 -23.07
N THR A 287 7.40 18.15 -22.17
CA THR A 287 7.44 17.77 -20.75
C THR A 287 6.55 16.58 -20.39
N VAL A 288 5.78 16.08 -21.36
CA VAL A 288 4.90 14.92 -21.21
C VAL A 288 5.23 13.94 -22.32
N TYR A 289 5.32 12.65 -21.99
CA TYR A 289 5.63 11.62 -22.97
C TYR A 289 4.49 11.49 -23.99
N SER A 290 4.81 11.79 -25.25
CA SER A 290 3.94 11.64 -26.42
C SER A 290 4.53 10.69 -27.47
N GLY A 291 5.58 9.96 -27.09
CA GLY A 291 6.28 9.01 -27.93
C GLY A 291 5.57 7.65 -28.09
N PRO A 292 6.27 6.65 -28.66
CA PRO A 292 5.72 5.32 -28.91
C PRO A 292 5.20 4.60 -27.65
N SER A 293 4.11 3.84 -27.79
CA SER A 293 3.68 2.90 -26.73
C SER A 293 4.71 1.78 -26.54
N TYR A 294 4.62 1.01 -25.45
CA TYR A 294 5.53 -0.12 -25.19
C TYR A 294 5.68 -1.10 -26.37
N ALA A 295 4.58 -1.38 -27.07
CA ALA A 295 4.62 -2.27 -28.23
C ALA A 295 5.52 -1.72 -29.35
N ALA A 296 5.45 -0.41 -29.60
CA ALA A 296 6.18 0.28 -30.65
C ALA A 296 7.54 0.87 -30.21
N ALA A 297 7.81 0.93 -28.91
CA ALA A 297 9.08 1.42 -28.38
C ALA A 297 10.25 0.51 -28.77
N ASN A 298 11.42 1.12 -28.91
CA ASN A 298 12.66 0.42 -29.25
C ASN A 298 13.21 -0.34 -28.05
N ASN A 299 13.93 -1.42 -28.32
CA ASN A 299 14.72 -2.11 -27.30
C ASN A 299 15.82 -1.17 -26.76
N LEU A 300 16.30 -1.45 -25.54
CA LEU A 300 17.37 -0.67 -24.93
C LEU A 300 18.63 -0.66 -25.81
N PRO A 301 19.20 0.51 -26.15
CA PRO A 301 20.33 0.61 -27.06
C PRO A 301 21.65 0.15 -26.40
N THR A 302 22.47 -0.61 -27.13
CA THR A 302 23.77 -1.14 -26.67
C THR A 302 24.80 -0.05 -26.30
N GLY A 303 24.59 1.20 -26.75
CA GLY A 303 25.43 2.37 -26.43
C GLY A 303 24.76 3.42 -25.52
N GLY A 304 23.58 3.12 -24.96
CA GLY A 304 22.86 4.02 -24.05
C GLY A 304 22.17 5.22 -24.71
N CYS A 305 22.52 5.63 -25.93
CA CYS A 305 21.89 6.77 -26.60
C CYS A 305 20.65 6.37 -27.40
N LEU A 306 19.53 7.04 -27.13
CA LEU A 306 18.24 6.85 -27.82
C LEU A 306 18.18 7.62 -29.14
N VAL A 307 18.90 8.74 -29.22
CA VAL A 307 19.07 9.55 -30.42
C VAL A 307 20.44 10.23 -30.37
N THR A 308 21.07 10.37 -31.53
CA THR A 308 22.45 10.88 -31.67
C THR A 308 22.63 11.94 -32.75
N ASN A 309 21.53 12.42 -33.33
CA ASN A 309 21.51 13.34 -34.46
C ASN A 309 20.51 14.48 -34.27
N LEU A 310 20.38 15.01 -33.05
CA LEU A 310 19.54 16.17 -32.80
C LEU A 310 20.20 17.46 -33.31
N PRO A 311 19.44 18.35 -33.98
CA PRO A 311 19.95 19.65 -34.41
C PRO A 311 20.14 20.60 -33.23
N ASN A 312 20.92 21.67 -33.43
CA ASN A 312 21.06 22.74 -32.44
C ASN A 312 19.70 23.42 -32.24
N PRO A 313 19.15 23.49 -31.02
CA PRO A 313 17.89 24.17 -30.82
C PRO A 313 18.10 25.70 -30.74
N SER A 314 17.13 26.48 -31.20
CA SER A 314 17.18 27.96 -31.12
C SER A 314 16.97 28.50 -29.70
N VAL A 315 16.25 27.72 -28.87
CA VAL A 315 16.01 27.95 -27.44
C VAL A 315 16.14 26.62 -26.71
N ALA A 316 16.29 26.62 -25.38
CA ALA A 316 16.34 25.37 -24.62
C ALA A 316 15.11 24.50 -24.91
N LYS A 317 15.33 23.28 -25.39
CA LYS A 317 14.28 22.31 -25.71
C LYS A 317 14.25 21.20 -24.68
N GLN A 318 13.06 20.87 -24.21
CA GLN A 318 12.85 19.75 -23.29
C GLN A 318 12.42 18.51 -24.05
N TYR A 319 12.91 17.37 -23.58
CA TYR A 319 12.51 16.05 -24.05
C TYR A 319 12.17 15.20 -22.84
N VAL A 320 11.12 14.39 -22.99
CA VAL A 320 10.79 13.36 -22.01
C VAL A 320 11.29 12.02 -22.53
N VAL A 321 12.09 11.35 -21.72
CA VAL A 321 12.58 9.99 -21.94
C VAL A 321 11.76 9.05 -21.08
N ARG A 322 11.20 7.99 -21.69
CA ARG A 322 10.48 6.93 -20.99
C ARG A 322 11.24 5.62 -21.10
N VAL A 323 11.43 4.96 -19.96
CA VAL A 323 11.95 3.60 -19.90
C VAL A 323 10.86 2.68 -19.37
N PHE A 324 10.62 1.57 -20.06
CA PHE A 324 9.55 0.63 -19.76
C PHE A 324 10.09 -0.69 -19.21
N ALA A 325 9.43 -1.20 -18.17
CA ALA A 325 9.45 -2.62 -17.82
C ALA A 325 8.31 -3.38 -18.51
N SER A 326 7.12 -2.76 -18.64
CA SER A 326 5.97 -3.26 -19.40
C SER A 326 5.09 -2.10 -19.89
N ALA A 327 3.96 -2.38 -20.56
CA ALA A 327 3.05 -1.37 -21.12
C ALA A 327 2.61 -0.31 -20.10
N ASP A 328 2.24 -0.74 -18.90
CA ASP A 328 1.73 0.12 -17.82
C ASP A 328 2.77 0.31 -16.70
N CYS A 329 4.02 -0.06 -16.95
CA CYS A 329 5.10 -0.03 -15.96
C CYS A 329 6.33 0.67 -16.53
N TYR A 330 6.44 1.97 -16.26
CA TYR A 330 7.49 2.82 -16.82
C TYR A 330 7.86 3.96 -15.87
N ASN A 331 8.97 4.63 -16.18
CA ASN A 331 9.38 5.85 -15.53
C ASN A 331 9.80 6.89 -16.57
N ASP A 332 9.51 8.17 -16.29
CA ASP A 332 9.76 9.29 -17.19
C ASP A 332 10.79 10.25 -16.58
N VAL A 333 11.78 10.65 -17.38
CA VAL A 333 12.78 11.66 -17.00
C VAL A 333 12.81 12.74 -18.06
N VAL A 334 12.66 14.00 -17.62
CA VAL A 334 12.79 15.18 -18.49
C VAL A 334 14.26 15.56 -18.57
N VAL A 335 14.77 15.76 -19.78
CA VAL A 335 16.09 16.33 -20.04
C VAL A 335 15.97 17.60 -20.87
N THR A 336 16.92 18.52 -20.70
CA THR A 336 16.96 19.79 -21.43
C THR A 336 18.16 19.81 -22.37
N LEU A 337 17.91 19.93 -23.66
CA LEU A 337 18.93 20.22 -24.66
C LEU A 337 19.10 21.75 -24.76
N LEU A 338 20.26 22.24 -24.34
CA LEU A 338 20.60 23.66 -24.41
C LEU A 338 21.14 24.02 -25.82
N PRO A 339 20.86 25.23 -26.33
CA PRO A 339 21.51 25.75 -27.53
C PRO A 339 23.02 25.84 -27.30
N ASN A 340 23.81 25.36 -28.26
CA ASN A 340 25.22 25.68 -28.32
C ASN A 340 25.39 27.08 -28.95
N THR A 341 25.65 28.09 -28.12
CA THR A 341 25.91 29.48 -28.52
C THR A 341 27.40 29.79 -28.68
N ASN A 342 28.27 28.86 -28.29
CA ASN A 342 29.71 29.04 -28.28
C ASN A 342 30.36 28.65 -29.61
N CYS A 343 29.56 28.39 -30.65
CA CYS A 343 30.03 28.17 -32.01
C CYS A 343 30.35 29.50 -32.71
N ASN A 344 31.09 30.35 -32.00
CA ASN A 344 31.62 31.65 -32.39
C ASN A 344 32.82 31.95 -31.46
N SER A 345 33.82 31.06 -31.42
CA SER A 345 35.13 31.48 -30.91
C SER A 345 35.88 32.12 -32.07
N THR A 346 35.90 33.45 -32.06
CA THR A 346 36.74 34.36 -32.85
C THR A 346 38.22 34.19 -32.51
N GLU A 347 38.71 32.97 -32.33
CA GLU A 347 40.14 32.69 -32.22
C GLU A 347 40.64 32.48 -33.65
N CYS A 348 41.51 33.38 -34.10
CA CYS A 348 42.03 33.38 -35.46
C CYS A 348 42.84 32.09 -35.67
N ASN A 349 42.30 31.15 -36.47
CA ASN A 349 42.93 29.85 -36.77
C ASN A 349 44.09 29.96 -37.77
N LEU A 350 44.62 31.17 -37.97
CA LEU A 350 45.74 31.52 -38.83
C LEU A 350 46.83 32.11 -37.96
N ASN A 351 48.05 31.58 -38.06
CA ASN A 351 49.19 32.02 -37.27
C ASN A 351 50.46 32.10 -38.14
N ILE A 352 51.40 32.97 -37.76
CA ILE A 352 52.76 33.01 -38.32
C ILE A 352 53.66 32.37 -37.28
N SER A 353 53.96 31.07 -37.44
CA SER A 353 54.71 30.30 -36.44
C SER A 353 56.15 30.77 -36.33
N GLU A 354 56.76 31.20 -37.44
CA GLU A 354 58.16 31.62 -37.49
C GLU A 354 58.38 32.69 -38.56
N VAL A 355 59.29 33.63 -38.29
CA VAL A 355 59.86 34.53 -39.29
C VAL A 355 61.38 34.51 -39.14
N THR A 356 62.08 34.12 -40.19
CA THR A 356 63.53 33.93 -40.20
C THR A 356 64.13 34.90 -41.21
N VAL A 357 65.11 35.69 -40.77
CA VAL A 357 65.89 36.55 -41.66
C VAL A 357 67.10 35.75 -42.15
N LEU A 358 67.08 35.37 -43.42
CA LEU A 358 68.18 34.70 -44.08
C LEU A 358 69.07 35.78 -44.69
N GLY A 359 70.28 35.94 -44.12
CA GLY A 359 71.24 36.98 -44.49
C GLY A 359 71.37 37.14 -46.00
N GLY A 360 71.04 38.33 -46.50
CA GLY A 360 71.24 38.69 -47.90
C GLY A 360 72.66 39.19 -48.09
N GLY A 361 73.50 38.36 -48.70
CA GLY A 361 74.78 38.79 -49.24
C GLY A 361 74.55 39.77 -50.39
N SER A 362 74.80 41.05 -50.13
CA SER A 362 75.26 42.00 -51.13
C SER A 362 76.21 42.95 -50.43
N CYS A 363 77.51 42.84 -50.73
CA CYS A 363 78.50 43.83 -50.33
C CYS A 363 78.15 45.13 -51.03
N ASP A 364 77.62 46.11 -50.30
CA ASP A 364 77.56 47.48 -50.80
C ASP A 364 78.99 48.03 -50.80
N CYS A 365 79.52 48.34 -51.98
CA CYS A 365 80.66 49.24 -52.09
C CYS A 365 80.25 50.61 -51.52
N PRO A 366 81.12 51.32 -50.77
CA PRO A 366 80.79 52.63 -50.24
C PRO A 366 80.49 53.59 -51.40
N GLY A 367 79.26 54.08 -51.52
CA GLY A 367 78.91 55.16 -52.47
C GLY A 367 77.60 55.00 -53.26
N THR A 368 76.90 53.86 -53.21
CA THR A 368 75.61 53.69 -53.89
C THR A 368 74.44 53.72 -52.90
N THR A 369 73.40 54.50 -53.21
CA THR A 369 72.20 54.71 -52.38
C THR A 369 71.26 53.51 -52.49
N GLY A 370 71.68 52.34 -51.99
CA GLY A 370 70.96 51.08 -52.16
C GLY A 370 71.19 50.11 -51.01
N GLY A 371 70.91 50.54 -49.77
CA GLY A 371 71.27 49.81 -48.55
C GLY A 371 70.95 48.32 -48.52
N SER A 372 71.68 47.57 -47.68
CA SER A 372 71.66 46.12 -47.54
C SER A 372 70.25 45.52 -47.62
N LYS A 373 70.07 44.57 -48.53
CA LYS A 373 68.80 43.86 -48.74
C LYS A 373 68.89 42.43 -48.25
N ALA A 374 67.92 41.97 -47.46
CA ALA A 374 67.86 40.63 -46.92
C ALA A 374 66.76 39.77 -47.58
N LYS A 375 66.87 38.46 -47.41
CA LYS A 375 65.78 37.51 -47.66
C LYS A 375 65.07 37.25 -46.33
N VAL A 376 63.74 37.32 -46.31
CA VAL A 376 62.92 37.02 -45.12
C VAL A 376 61.99 35.87 -45.46
N SER A 377 62.03 34.81 -44.67
CA SER A 377 61.17 33.64 -44.80
C SER A 377 60.16 33.63 -43.66
N ALA A 378 58.89 33.39 -43.95
CA ALA A 378 57.83 33.29 -42.94
C ALA A 378 57.08 31.96 -43.07
N THR A 379 56.89 31.27 -41.94
CA THR A 379 56.15 30.00 -41.89
C THR A 379 54.74 30.26 -41.40
N ILE A 380 53.76 29.92 -42.23
CA ILE A 380 52.33 30.15 -42.03
C ILE A 380 51.67 28.84 -41.65
N THR A 381 50.96 28.85 -40.53
CA THR A 381 50.15 27.72 -40.06
C THR A 381 48.68 28.09 -40.05
N TRP A 382 47.84 27.16 -40.50
CA TRP A 382 46.39 27.27 -40.36
C TRP A 382 45.77 25.91 -40.00
N LEU A 383 44.62 25.97 -39.31
CA LEU A 383 43.82 24.79 -38.96
C LEU A 383 42.38 24.98 -39.46
N GLY A 384 42.02 24.31 -40.55
CA GLY A 384 40.66 24.37 -41.12
C GLY A 384 40.35 25.72 -41.79
N ALA A 385 41.02 26.03 -42.89
CA ALA A 385 40.75 27.27 -43.64
C ALA A 385 39.29 27.32 -44.15
N PRO A 386 38.64 28.50 -44.17
CA PRO A 386 37.31 28.65 -44.73
C PRO A 386 37.27 28.19 -46.20
N THR A 387 36.19 27.50 -46.60
CA THR A 387 36.07 26.97 -47.96
C THR A 387 36.16 28.09 -49.01
N GLY A 388 37.12 27.97 -49.92
CA GLY A 388 37.36 28.96 -50.98
C GLY A 388 38.15 30.21 -50.55
N ALA A 389 38.53 30.34 -49.27
CA ALA A 389 39.33 31.47 -48.80
C ALA A 389 40.83 31.25 -49.06
N LYS A 390 41.46 32.19 -49.76
CA LYS A 390 42.92 32.27 -49.91
C LYS A 390 43.55 33.02 -48.73
N ILE A 391 44.80 32.73 -48.39
CA ILE A 391 45.58 33.45 -47.37
C ILE A 391 46.54 34.41 -48.06
N ASN A 392 46.43 35.70 -47.76
CA ASN A 392 47.35 36.73 -48.24
C ASN A 392 48.44 36.96 -47.19
N VAL A 393 49.70 36.71 -47.56
CA VAL A 393 50.87 36.99 -46.72
C VAL A 393 51.59 38.20 -47.28
N VAL A 394 51.67 39.27 -46.50
CA VAL A 394 52.14 40.59 -46.94
C VAL A 394 53.37 41.02 -46.13
N LEU A 395 54.39 41.50 -46.84
CA LEU A 395 55.57 42.17 -46.28
C LEU A 395 55.86 43.40 -47.14
N GLY A 396 55.60 44.60 -46.60
CA GLY A 396 55.73 45.86 -47.34
C GLY A 396 54.82 45.89 -48.57
N SER A 397 55.40 46.03 -49.76
CA SER A 397 54.66 45.98 -51.04
C SER A 397 54.56 44.57 -51.65
N GLN A 398 55.22 43.57 -51.06
CA GLN A 398 55.19 42.19 -51.56
C GLN A 398 54.00 41.44 -50.96
N THR A 399 53.26 40.71 -51.79
CA THR A 399 52.15 39.84 -51.38
C THR A 399 52.34 38.45 -52.00
N VAL A 400 52.26 37.43 -51.16
CA VAL A 400 52.23 36.01 -51.57
C VAL A 400 50.89 35.43 -51.18
N VAL A 401 50.26 34.68 -52.08
CA VAL A 401 48.94 34.08 -51.85
C VAL A 401 49.08 32.58 -51.70
N ILE A 402 48.62 32.06 -50.56
CA ILE A 402 48.51 30.62 -50.27
C ILE A 402 47.06 30.19 -50.54
N ASP A 403 46.90 29.06 -51.21
CA ASP A 403 45.59 28.43 -51.44
C ASP A 403 45.47 27.14 -50.58
N PRO A 404 44.75 27.20 -49.44
CA PRO A 404 44.54 26.05 -48.56
C PRO A 404 43.86 24.85 -49.21
N ALA A 405 43.23 25.00 -50.39
CA ALA A 405 42.63 23.88 -51.12
C ALA A 405 43.67 23.04 -51.88
N THR A 406 44.86 23.61 -52.14
CA THR A 406 45.93 22.95 -52.92
C THR A 406 47.22 22.73 -52.13
N GLN A 407 47.35 23.35 -50.96
CA GLN A 407 48.52 23.30 -50.11
C GLN A 407 48.17 22.82 -48.70
N VAL A 408 49.09 22.15 -48.03
CA VAL A 408 48.95 21.65 -46.65
C VAL A 408 49.73 22.55 -45.68
N SER A 409 49.14 22.85 -44.53
CA SER A 409 49.80 23.60 -43.44
C SER A 409 50.85 22.72 -42.73
N PRO A 410 52.04 23.23 -42.36
CA PRO A 410 52.56 24.59 -42.57
C PRO A 410 53.13 24.84 -43.99
N VAL A 411 53.10 26.11 -44.44
CA VAL A 411 53.76 26.57 -45.68
C VAL A 411 54.74 27.69 -45.38
N THR A 412 55.93 27.63 -45.98
CA THR A 412 56.94 28.71 -45.92
C THR A 412 56.86 29.60 -47.16
N VAL A 413 56.83 30.91 -46.94
CA VAL A 413 56.88 31.93 -48.00
C VAL A 413 58.15 32.76 -47.89
N ASP A 414 58.75 33.09 -49.03
CA ASP A 414 60.00 33.83 -49.11
C ASP A 414 59.78 35.23 -49.71
N PHE A 415 60.33 36.24 -49.03
CA PHE A 415 60.39 37.62 -49.50
C PHE A 415 61.85 37.98 -49.78
N THR A 416 62.11 38.61 -50.92
CA THR A 416 63.47 39.07 -51.31
C THR A 416 63.52 40.59 -51.30
N ASN A 417 64.73 41.16 -51.38
CA ASN A 417 64.91 42.61 -51.45
C ASN A 417 64.36 43.40 -50.24
N VAL A 418 64.37 42.80 -49.03
CA VAL A 418 63.84 43.43 -47.82
C VAL A 418 64.89 44.37 -47.21
N SER A 419 64.58 45.66 -47.09
CA SER A 419 65.48 46.67 -46.52
C SER A 419 65.82 46.41 -45.05
N VAL A 420 66.97 46.93 -44.59
CA VAL A 420 67.35 46.96 -43.17
C VAL A 420 66.30 47.65 -42.28
N GLY A 421 66.17 47.18 -41.04
CA GLY A 421 65.25 47.73 -40.05
C GLY A 421 64.24 46.72 -39.51
N THR A 422 63.29 47.21 -38.70
CA THR A 422 62.17 46.42 -38.18
C THR A 422 61.00 46.43 -39.16
N GLY A 423 60.39 45.27 -39.38
CA GLY A 423 59.21 45.11 -40.23
C GLY A 423 58.20 44.14 -39.63
N LYS A 424 57.05 44.02 -40.29
CA LYS A 424 55.98 43.07 -39.93
C LYS A 424 55.59 42.24 -41.14
N VAL A 425 55.50 40.92 -40.94
CA VAL A 425 54.80 40.03 -41.87
C VAL A 425 53.36 39.94 -41.39
N THR A 426 52.40 40.19 -42.26
CA THR A 426 50.96 40.05 -41.95
C THR A 426 50.38 38.91 -42.77
N ALA A 427 49.61 38.02 -42.15
CA ALA A 427 48.86 36.98 -42.83
C ALA A 427 47.37 37.16 -42.55
N SER A 428 46.54 37.18 -43.58
CA SER A 428 45.09 37.31 -43.44
C SER A 428 44.33 36.47 -44.46
N TYR A 429 43.14 36.00 -44.11
CA TYR A 429 42.26 35.42 -45.12
C TYR A 429 41.70 36.52 -46.03
N SER A 430 41.63 36.24 -47.33
CA SER A 430 41.02 37.08 -48.38
C SER A 430 39.57 37.48 -48.10
N THR A 431 38.87 36.73 -47.24
CA THR A 431 37.52 37.01 -46.75
C THR A 431 37.46 38.05 -45.63
N GLY A 432 38.61 38.47 -45.08
CA GLY A 432 38.70 39.45 -43.98
C GLY A 432 38.32 38.91 -42.60
N THR A 433 38.13 37.59 -42.46
CA THR A 433 37.57 36.96 -41.26
C THR A 433 38.59 36.74 -40.13
N CYS A 434 39.89 36.77 -40.42
CA CYS A 434 40.97 36.57 -39.44
C CYS A 434 42.31 37.07 -40.02
N SER A 435 43.11 37.74 -39.18
CA SER A 435 44.41 38.34 -39.52
C SER A 435 45.37 38.23 -38.35
N THR A 436 46.65 37.97 -38.63
CA THR A 436 47.74 37.90 -37.66
C THR A 436 48.97 38.61 -38.21
N ASP A 437 49.84 39.11 -37.34
CA ASP A 437 51.13 39.68 -37.73
C ASP A 437 52.28 39.20 -36.84
N LYS A 438 53.50 39.17 -37.38
CA LYS A 438 54.72 38.86 -36.64
C LYS A 438 55.84 39.79 -37.06
N SER A 439 56.43 40.46 -36.06
CA SER A 439 57.55 41.37 -36.27
C SER A 439 58.85 40.62 -36.54
N TYR A 440 59.73 41.22 -37.33
CA TYR A 440 61.10 40.78 -37.57
C TYR A 440 62.05 41.98 -37.63
N THR A 441 63.35 41.72 -37.47
CA THR A 441 64.39 42.75 -37.56
C THR A 441 65.49 42.29 -38.51
N VAL A 442 65.77 43.07 -39.54
CA VAL A 442 66.93 42.91 -40.42
C VAL A 442 68.07 43.77 -39.86
N PRO A 443 69.16 43.18 -39.35
CA PRO A 443 70.24 43.93 -38.72
C PRO A 443 71.01 44.78 -39.74
N SER A 444 71.39 46.00 -39.35
CA SER A 444 72.29 46.87 -40.13
C SER A 444 73.74 46.39 -39.97
N SER A 445 74.20 45.54 -40.88
CA SER A 445 75.61 45.22 -41.24
C SER A 445 76.70 45.07 -40.15
N SER A 446 76.41 45.01 -38.85
CA SER A 446 77.40 44.84 -37.78
C SER A 446 77.54 43.40 -37.27
N GLY A 447 76.79 42.46 -37.84
CA GLY A 447 76.78 41.04 -37.43
C GLY A 447 77.30 40.06 -38.47
N PHE A 448 77.82 40.53 -39.60
CA PHE A 448 78.51 39.71 -40.60
C PHE A 448 79.99 40.10 -40.59
N ASP A 449 80.88 39.10 -40.67
CA ASP A 449 82.33 39.31 -40.64
C ASP A 449 82.77 40.16 -41.84
N ASN A 450 83.05 41.44 -41.57
CA ASN A 450 83.48 42.41 -42.57
C ASN A 450 84.96 42.76 -42.37
N LEU A 451 85.75 41.95 -41.64
CA LEU A 451 87.20 42.15 -41.61
C LEU A 451 87.76 41.74 -42.99
N PRO A 452 88.38 42.68 -43.74
CA PRO A 452 89.06 42.31 -44.97
C PRO A 452 90.10 41.24 -44.64
N PRO A 453 90.23 40.16 -45.44
CA PRO A 453 91.32 39.22 -45.25
C PRO A 453 92.64 39.98 -45.39
N VAL A 454 93.41 40.05 -44.30
CA VAL A 454 94.73 40.69 -44.33
C VAL A 454 95.72 39.69 -44.90
N PHE A 455 96.12 39.89 -46.16
CA PHE A 455 97.28 39.21 -46.71
C PHE A 455 98.55 39.83 -46.11
N SER A 456 99.22 39.11 -45.20
CA SER A 456 100.53 39.49 -44.68
C SER A 456 101.64 38.96 -45.58
N GLY A 457 102.63 39.80 -45.93
CA GLY A 457 103.81 39.41 -46.70
C GLY A 457 103.83 39.75 -48.19
N ILE A 458 102.91 40.58 -48.70
CA ILE A 458 102.96 41.07 -50.08
C ILE A 458 103.79 42.36 -50.16
N PRO A 459 104.85 42.45 -51.00
CA PRO A 459 105.63 43.68 -51.20
C PRO A 459 104.77 44.85 -51.72
N SER A 460 105.13 46.08 -51.37
CA SER A 460 104.33 47.31 -51.57
C SER A 460 103.96 47.66 -53.01
N ASP A 461 104.49 46.95 -54.01
CA ASP A 461 104.32 47.27 -55.43
C ASP A 461 103.34 46.33 -56.17
N VAL A 462 102.50 45.59 -55.44
CA VAL A 462 101.45 44.77 -56.07
C VAL A 462 100.09 45.45 -55.97
N THR A 463 99.56 45.90 -57.11
CA THR A 463 98.17 46.38 -57.22
C THR A 463 97.30 45.27 -57.82
N ILE A 464 96.32 44.76 -57.07
CA ILE A 464 95.34 43.78 -57.58
C ILE A 464 94.00 44.50 -57.76
N ALA A 465 93.52 44.60 -59.01
CA ALA A 465 92.21 45.16 -59.32
C ALA A 465 91.11 44.09 -59.22
N CYS A 466 89.97 44.48 -58.63
CA CYS A 466 88.83 43.60 -58.36
C CYS A 466 88.30 42.96 -59.66
N GLY A 467 88.22 41.61 -59.70
CA GLY A 467 87.76 40.83 -60.86
C GLY A 467 88.85 40.14 -61.69
N SER A 468 90.13 40.25 -61.30
CA SER A 468 91.26 39.57 -61.97
C SER A 468 91.68 38.31 -61.22
N ALA A 469 92.01 37.23 -61.93
CA ALA A 469 92.53 36.01 -61.31
C ALA A 469 93.88 36.26 -60.60
N LEU A 470 94.05 35.69 -59.40
CA LEU A 470 95.28 35.80 -58.62
C LEU A 470 96.47 35.18 -59.38
N PRO A 471 97.66 35.83 -59.41
CA PRO A 471 98.83 35.25 -60.06
C PRO A 471 99.28 33.99 -59.31
N THR A 472 99.32 32.86 -60.03
CA THR A 472 99.94 31.61 -59.58
C THR A 472 101.46 31.78 -59.48
N PRO A 473 102.10 31.49 -58.33
CA PRO A 473 103.56 31.50 -58.22
C PRO A 473 104.18 30.48 -59.18
N SER A 474 105.11 30.92 -60.02
CA SER A 474 105.90 30.10 -60.92
C SER A 474 106.87 29.20 -60.14
N GLU A 475 106.98 27.95 -60.58
CA GLU A 475 107.84 26.89 -60.05
C GLU A 475 109.25 27.33 -59.64
N CYS A 476 109.75 26.75 -58.56
CA CYS A 476 111.16 26.36 -58.50
C CYS A 476 111.31 25.07 -57.69
N ASN A 477 111.25 23.97 -58.43
CA ASN A 477 111.77 22.66 -58.05
C ASN A 477 113.31 22.76 -58.02
N GLY A 478 113.99 22.34 -56.95
CA GLY A 478 115.45 22.12 -57.04
C GLY A 478 116.29 22.13 -55.77
N LYS A 479 116.36 20.96 -55.10
CA LYS A 479 117.54 20.34 -54.42
C LYS A 479 118.63 21.23 -53.80
N ARG A 480 118.81 21.12 -52.47
CA ARG A 480 119.80 20.23 -51.83
C ARG A 480 119.48 20.04 -50.35
#